data_AF-A0A1B9GQD9-F1
#
_entry.id   AF-A0A1B9GQD9-F1
#
_cell.length_a   1.000
_cell.length_b   1.000
_cell.length_c   1.000
_cell.angle_alpha   90.00
_cell.angle_beta   90.00
_cell.angle_gamma   90.00
#
_symmetry.space_group_name_H-M   'P 1'
#
loop_
_entity.id
_entity.type
_entity.pdbx_description
1 polymer ?
#
loop_
_entity_poly.entity_id
_entity_poly.type
_entity_poly.pdbx_seq_one_letter_code
_entity_poly.pdbx_strand_id
1 'polypeptide(L)'
;MLSLKSIFALLPLLAPCHAAPTKRCSSAISSFDDVDEAVSSGCDITINSITIPSGQALDLSGLGSGVKVTVAGDVTFEGRQEWEGPMFIIDGDDITFDGAGHTFDGQGEAYWDGKGSNGGKTKPVGHLTATCLMD
;
A
#
# COMPACT_ATOMS: atom_id res chain seq x y z
N MET A 1 -24.53 -67.78 2.54
CA MET A 1 -23.60 -67.22 3.55
C MET A 1 -22.85 -66.07 2.88
N LEU A 2 -22.94 -64.88 3.46
CA LEU A 2 -22.69 -63.57 2.83
C LEU A 2 -21.19 -63.24 2.85
N SER A 3 -20.53 -63.10 1.68
CA SER A 3 -19.13 -62.67 1.61
C SER A 3 -19.07 -61.14 1.52
N LEU A 4 -18.81 -60.51 2.66
CA LEU A 4 -18.77 -59.06 2.86
C LEU A 4 -17.54 -58.47 2.14
N LYS A 5 -17.76 -57.75 1.04
CA LYS A 5 -16.73 -56.96 0.35
C LYS A 5 -16.54 -55.65 1.11
N SER A 6 -15.42 -55.53 1.82
CA SER A 6 -15.04 -54.34 2.57
C SER A 6 -14.67 -53.21 1.59
N ILE A 7 -15.50 -52.17 1.53
CA ILE A 7 -15.23 -50.94 0.77
C ILE A 7 -14.76 -49.91 1.80
N PHE A 8 -13.46 -49.64 1.83
CA PHE A 8 -12.89 -48.54 2.59
C PHE A 8 -13.24 -47.23 1.87
N ALA A 9 -14.20 -46.47 2.41
CA ALA A 9 -14.52 -45.14 1.92
C ALA A 9 -13.42 -44.17 2.35
N LEU A 10 -12.65 -43.68 1.38
CA LEU A 10 -11.68 -42.59 1.58
C LEU A 10 -12.47 -41.27 1.65
N LEU A 11 -12.69 -40.73 2.85
CA LEU A 11 -13.22 -39.38 3.02
C LEU A 11 -12.12 -38.36 2.68
N PRO A 12 -12.32 -37.42 1.74
CA PRO A 12 -11.40 -36.32 1.57
C PRO A 12 -11.52 -35.40 2.79
N LEU A 13 -10.44 -35.27 3.55
CA LEU A 13 -10.34 -34.29 4.62
C LEU A 13 -10.33 -32.90 3.96
N LEU A 14 -11.50 -32.27 3.90
CA LEU A 14 -11.61 -30.85 3.57
C LEU A 14 -10.87 -30.08 4.67
N ALA A 15 -9.62 -29.71 4.42
CA ALA A 15 -8.93 -28.71 5.22
C ALA A 15 -9.74 -27.40 5.06
N PRO A 16 -10.25 -26.79 6.14
CA PRO A 16 -10.79 -25.45 6.05
C PRO A 16 -9.63 -24.55 5.63
N CYS A 17 -9.70 -24.03 4.40
CA CYS A 17 -8.89 -22.88 4.02
C CYS A 17 -9.29 -21.77 4.99
N HIS A 18 -8.45 -21.53 5.99
CA HIS A 18 -8.62 -20.42 6.91
C HIS A 18 -8.29 -19.17 6.10
N ALA A 19 -9.30 -18.62 5.42
CA ALA A 19 -9.24 -17.26 4.94
C ALA A 19 -9.02 -16.39 6.18
N ALA A 20 -7.87 -15.70 6.24
CA ALA A 20 -7.59 -14.76 7.30
C ALA A 20 -8.77 -13.78 7.45
N PRO A 21 -9.12 -13.36 8.68
CA PRO A 21 -10.18 -12.39 8.88
C PRO A 21 -9.79 -11.08 8.18
N THR A 22 -10.32 -10.84 6.98
CA THR A 22 -10.23 -9.55 6.31
C THR A 22 -10.94 -8.52 7.18
N LYS A 23 -10.25 -7.43 7.53
CA LYS A 23 -10.89 -6.28 8.20
C LYS A 23 -12.14 -5.90 7.40
N ARG A 24 -13.28 -5.77 8.09
CA ARG A 24 -14.60 -5.65 7.45
C ARG A 24 -14.94 -4.23 6.99
N CYS A 25 -14.03 -3.27 7.12
CA CYS A 25 -14.25 -1.88 6.78
C CYS A 25 -13.21 -1.41 5.76
N SER A 26 -13.60 -0.45 4.92
CA SER A 26 -12.71 0.17 3.94
C SER A 26 -12.86 1.69 3.98
N SER A 27 -11.76 2.40 3.77
CA SER A 27 -11.70 3.85 3.58
C SER A 27 -11.08 4.16 2.21
N ALA A 28 -11.44 5.29 1.63
CA ALA A 28 -10.98 5.70 0.32
C ALA A 28 -10.27 7.06 0.41
N ILE A 29 -9.09 7.15 -0.20
CA ILE A 29 -8.37 8.41 -0.39
C ILE A 29 -8.65 8.88 -1.81
N SER A 30 -9.46 9.93 -1.95
CA SER A 30 -9.83 10.55 -3.23
C SER A 30 -9.30 11.97 -3.39
N SER A 31 -8.76 12.52 -2.30
CA SER A 31 -8.06 13.79 -2.23
C SER A 31 -6.98 13.72 -1.14
N PHE A 32 -6.07 14.69 -1.13
CA PHE A 32 -5.05 14.78 -0.10
C PHE A 32 -5.65 14.97 1.32
N ASP A 33 -6.81 15.61 1.41
CA ASP A 33 -7.47 15.87 2.69
C ASP A 33 -8.05 14.60 3.33
N ASP A 34 -8.24 13.52 2.56
CA ASP A 34 -8.79 12.24 3.05
C ASP A 34 -7.74 11.38 3.76
N VAL A 35 -6.44 11.71 3.63
CA VAL A 35 -5.32 10.86 4.07
C VAL A 35 -5.39 10.60 5.58
N ASP A 36 -5.51 11.66 6.39
CA ASP A 36 -5.53 11.55 7.85
C ASP A 36 -6.72 10.73 8.36
N GLU A 37 -7.89 10.90 7.73
CA GLU A 37 -9.09 10.13 8.06
C GLU A 37 -8.92 8.65 7.67
N ALA A 38 -8.36 8.38 6.49
CA ALA A 38 -8.12 7.02 6.04
C ALA A 38 -7.12 6.29 6.94
N VAL A 39 -6.01 6.92 7.31
CA VAL A 39 -5.00 6.35 8.21
C VAL A 39 -5.60 6.05 9.59
N SER A 40 -6.31 7.02 10.17
CA SER A 40 -6.90 6.86 11.51
C SER A 40 -8.11 5.92 11.56
N SER A 41 -8.73 5.61 10.40
CA SER A 41 -9.87 4.69 10.32
C SER A 41 -9.53 3.28 10.78
N GLY A 42 -8.26 2.88 10.63
CA GLY A 42 -7.83 1.50 10.82
C GLY A 42 -8.54 0.53 9.86
N CYS A 43 -9.06 0.97 8.73
CA CYS A 43 -9.70 0.14 7.72
C CYS A 43 -8.74 -0.22 6.57
N ASP A 44 -9.18 -1.10 5.68
CA ASP A 44 -8.44 -1.30 4.42
C ASP A 44 -8.57 -0.04 3.56
N ILE A 45 -7.45 0.44 3.02
CA ILE A 45 -7.38 1.71 2.32
C ILE A 45 -7.39 1.46 0.82
N THR A 46 -8.26 2.19 0.11
CA THR A 46 -8.20 2.30 -1.36
C THR A 46 -7.70 3.69 -1.75
N ILE A 47 -6.61 3.76 -2.51
CA ILE A 47 -6.06 5.01 -3.02
C ILE A 47 -6.59 5.20 -4.44
N ASN A 48 -7.49 6.16 -4.63
CA ASN A 48 -7.98 6.51 -5.97
C ASN A 48 -6.95 7.39 -6.70
N SER A 49 -7.30 7.85 -7.90
CA SER A 49 -6.49 8.85 -8.59
C SER A 49 -6.44 10.15 -7.80
N ILE A 50 -5.25 10.50 -7.31
CA ILE A 50 -5.02 11.69 -6.49
C ILE A 50 -3.76 12.43 -6.92
N THR A 51 -3.73 13.74 -6.66
CA THR A 51 -2.53 14.55 -6.80
C THR A 51 -2.09 15.03 -5.42
N ILE A 52 -0.85 14.74 -5.07
CA ILE A 52 -0.21 15.17 -3.82
C ILE A 52 0.42 16.55 -4.06
N PRO A 53 0.07 17.56 -3.24
CA PRO A 53 0.64 18.90 -3.38
C PRO A 53 2.16 18.91 -3.29
N SER A 54 2.77 19.87 -3.97
CA SER A 54 4.23 20.03 -3.95
C SER A 54 4.71 20.31 -2.52
N GLY A 55 5.80 19.66 -2.10
CA GLY A 55 6.35 19.82 -0.75
C GLY A 55 5.61 19.05 0.35
N GLN A 56 4.67 18.17 -0.01
CA GLN A 56 3.90 17.33 0.91
C GLN A 56 4.17 15.84 0.66
N ALA A 57 4.02 15.04 1.72
CA ALA A 57 4.13 13.60 1.67
C ALA A 57 2.73 12.98 1.60
N LEU A 58 2.55 11.93 0.78
CA LEU A 58 1.46 10.98 1.02
C LEU A 58 1.85 10.13 2.22
N ASP A 59 1.36 10.51 3.39
CA ASP A 59 1.73 9.92 4.68
C ASP A 59 0.71 8.86 5.11
N LEU A 60 1.06 7.58 4.90
CA LEU A 60 0.34 6.43 5.42
C LEU A 60 1.10 5.80 6.59
N SER A 61 1.68 6.62 7.46
CA SER A 61 2.29 6.14 8.69
C SER A 61 1.26 5.81 9.77
N GLY A 62 1.61 4.88 10.68
CA GLY A 62 0.73 4.53 11.79
C GLY A 62 -0.51 3.72 11.37
N LEU A 63 -0.44 2.98 10.25
CA LEU A 63 -1.50 2.05 9.89
C LEU A 63 -1.65 0.98 10.97
N GLY A 64 -2.89 0.66 11.30
CA GLY A 64 -3.18 -0.46 12.19
C GLY A 64 -2.70 -1.79 11.58
N SER A 65 -2.41 -2.77 12.45
CA SER A 65 -1.90 -4.05 11.98
C SER A 65 -2.86 -4.78 11.02
N GLY A 66 -2.31 -5.45 10.01
CA GLY A 66 -3.06 -6.26 9.04
C GLY A 66 -3.85 -5.46 8.01
N VAL A 67 -3.61 -4.14 7.89
CA VAL A 67 -4.30 -3.29 6.92
C VAL A 67 -3.85 -3.62 5.50
N LYS A 68 -4.82 -3.77 4.60
CA LYS A 68 -4.55 -3.80 3.16
C LYS A 68 -4.68 -2.40 2.56
N VAL A 69 -3.67 -1.98 1.82
CA VAL A 69 -3.68 -0.78 0.97
C VAL A 69 -3.74 -1.22 -0.48
N THR A 70 -4.75 -0.77 -1.22
CA THR A 70 -4.94 -1.05 -2.65
C THR A 70 -4.94 0.25 -3.44
N VAL A 71 -4.17 0.30 -4.52
CA VAL A 71 -4.15 1.45 -5.43
C VAL A 71 -5.15 1.18 -6.55
N ALA A 72 -6.06 2.12 -6.80
CA ALA A 72 -7.14 2.03 -7.79
C ALA A 72 -7.07 3.14 -8.85
N GLY A 73 -6.07 4.02 -8.77
CA GLY A 73 -5.81 5.07 -9.74
C GLY A 73 -4.38 5.60 -9.62
N ASP A 74 -3.92 6.32 -10.65
CA ASP A 74 -2.57 6.89 -10.66
C ASP A 74 -2.43 8.00 -9.60
N VAL A 75 -1.29 7.99 -8.91
CA VAL A 75 -0.91 8.98 -7.91
C VAL A 75 0.16 9.89 -8.51
N THR A 76 -0.10 11.18 -8.57
CA THR A 76 0.87 12.18 -9.06
C THR A 76 1.38 13.04 -7.90
N PHE A 77 2.68 13.25 -7.81
CA PHE A 77 3.28 14.20 -6.89
C PHE A 77 3.71 15.44 -7.68
N GLU A 78 3.27 16.62 -7.25
CA GLU A 78 3.62 17.84 -7.96
C GLU A 78 5.12 18.18 -7.83
N GLY A 79 5.82 18.26 -8.97
CA GLY A 79 7.23 18.61 -9.05
C GLY A 79 7.50 20.11 -9.15
N ARG A 80 7.00 20.94 -8.21
CA ARG A 80 7.14 22.42 -8.30
C ARG A 80 8.01 23.05 -7.23
N GLN A 81 8.41 22.29 -6.22
CA GLN A 81 9.19 22.78 -5.08
C GLN A 81 10.36 21.85 -4.80
N GLU A 82 11.54 22.44 -4.64
CA GLU A 82 12.72 21.76 -4.11
C GLU A 82 12.55 21.53 -2.60
N TRP A 83 12.60 20.28 -2.17
CA TRP A 83 12.44 19.88 -0.78
C TRP A 83 13.09 18.52 -0.55
N GLU A 84 13.37 18.17 0.70
CA GLU A 84 14.10 16.95 1.04
C GLU A 84 13.21 15.69 1.04
N GLY A 85 11.88 15.86 1.08
CA GLY A 85 10.94 14.75 1.20
C GLY A 85 10.73 14.31 2.65
N PRO A 86 10.17 13.10 2.87
CA PRO A 86 9.88 12.06 1.88
C PRO A 86 8.58 12.28 1.07
N MET A 87 8.47 11.73 -0.14
CA MET A 87 7.26 11.88 -0.98
C MET A 87 6.11 10.94 -0.60
N PHE A 88 6.43 9.70 -0.25
CA PHE A 88 5.47 8.68 0.13
C PHE A 88 6.03 7.98 1.36
N ILE A 89 5.18 7.76 2.35
CA ILE A 89 5.48 7.04 3.59
C ILE A 89 4.39 5.98 3.74
N ILE A 90 4.80 4.76 4.03
CA ILE A 90 3.91 3.69 4.48
C ILE A 90 4.59 3.01 5.65
N ASP A 91 3.89 2.93 6.78
CA ASP A 91 4.40 2.32 8.01
C ASP A 91 3.26 1.69 8.82
N GLY A 92 3.53 0.53 9.39
CA GLY A 92 2.59 -0.29 10.14
C GLY A 92 3.06 -1.74 10.24
N ASP A 93 2.34 -2.53 11.03
CA ASP A 93 2.64 -3.95 11.26
C ASP A 93 1.83 -4.85 10.30
N ASP A 94 2.47 -5.79 9.60
CA ASP A 94 1.77 -6.76 8.72
C ASP A 94 0.89 -6.06 7.65
N ILE A 95 1.48 -5.10 6.94
CA ILE A 95 0.77 -4.32 5.91
C ILE A 95 0.85 -5.04 4.57
N THR A 96 -0.29 -5.19 3.91
CA THR A 96 -0.36 -5.66 2.52
C THR A 96 -0.53 -4.47 1.59
N PHE A 97 0.41 -4.24 0.68
CA PHE A 97 0.32 -3.19 -0.34
C PHE A 97 0.12 -3.79 -1.74
N ASP A 98 -0.95 -3.39 -2.41
CA ASP A 98 -1.37 -3.88 -3.73
C ASP A 98 -1.46 -2.69 -4.71
N GLY A 99 -0.44 -2.53 -5.55
CA GLY A 99 -0.39 -1.42 -6.52
C GLY A 99 -1.36 -1.57 -7.70
N ALA A 100 -1.96 -2.76 -7.90
CA ALA A 100 -2.88 -3.09 -8.99
C ALA A 100 -2.50 -2.60 -10.42
N GLY A 101 -1.21 -2.34 -10.69
CA GLY A 101 -0.70 -1.87 -11.98
C GLY A 101 -0.75 -0.35 -12.19
N HIS A 102 -1.07 0.44 -11.17
CA HIS A 102 -1.11 1.90 -11.23
C HIS A 102 0.26 2.54 -11.00
N THR A 103 0.39 3.81 -11.41
CA THR A 103 1.65 4.55 -11.36
C THR A 103 1.70 5.55 -10.20
N PHE A 104 2.89 5.69 -9.61
CA PHE A 104 3.25 6.78 -8.70
C PHE A 104 4.22 7.70 -9.45
N ASP A 105 3.70 8.79 -10.02
CA ASP A 105 4.46 9.74 -10.83
C ASP A 105 5.04 10.85 -9.96
N GLY A 106 6.35 10.81 -9.72
CA GLY A 106 7.08 11.79 -8.94
C GLY A 106 7.50 13.07 -9.66
N GLN A 107 7.21 13.20 -10.97
CA GLN A 107 7.64 14.34 -11.81
C GLN A 107 9.14 14.66 -11.69
N GLY A 108 9.98 13.61 -11.75
CA GLY A 108 11.43 13.68 -11.51
C GLY A 108 12.16 14.65 -12.43
N GLU A 109 11.66 14.86 -13.65
CA GLU A 109 12.19 15.79 -14.64
C GLU A 109 12.25 17.24 -14.15
N ALA A 110 11.40 17.63 -13.20
CA ALA A 110 11.45 18.96 -12.60
C ALA A 110 12.70 19.16 -11.74
N TYR A 111 13.23 18.07 -11.19
CA TYR A 111 14.36 18.04 -10.25
C TYR A 111 15.69 17.72 -10.93
N TRP A 112 15.69 16.99 -12.04
CA TRP A 112 16.92 16.52 -12.68
C TRP A 112 17.77 17.67 -13.22
N ASP A 113 18.98 17.78 -12.66
CA ASP A 113 19.99 18.78 -13.01
C ASP A 113 21.34 18.14 -13.40
N GLY A 114 21.35 16.81 -13.58
CA GLY A 114 22.53 16.01 -13.88
C GLY A 114 23.48 15.78 -12.70
N LYS A 115 23.14 16.24 -11.47
CA LYS A 115 24.01 16.14 -10.30
C LYS A 115 23.54 15.15 -9.24
N GLY A 116 22.31 14.66 -9.34
CA GLY A 116 21.72 13.75 -8.36
C GLY A 116 21.77 14.34 -6.95
N SER A 117 22.15 13.56 -5.95
CA SER A 117 22.33 14.01 -4.57
C SER A 117 23.66 14.72 -4.29
N ASN A 118 24.57 14.82 -5.27
CA ASN A 118 25.91 15.39 -5.08
C ASN A 118 25.95 16.92 -5.22
N GLY A 119 24.78 17.58 -5.19
CA GLY A 119 24.62 19.04 -5.26
C GLY A 119 23.59 19.48 -6.29
N GLY A 120 23.45 20.80 -6.45
CA GLY A 120 22.44 21.40 -7.32
C GLY A 120 21.09 21.57 -6.62
N LYS A 121 20.00 21.24 -7.30
CA LYS A 121 18.63 21.34 -6.74
C LYS A 121 18.46 20.38 -5.56
N THR A 122 17.70 20.79 -4.54
CA THR A 122 17.24 19.85 -3.49
C THR A 122 16.15 18.96 -4.08
N LYS A 123 16.31 17.64 -3.92
CA LYS A 123 15.47 16.63 -4.56
C LYS A 123 14.82 15.77 -3.49
N PRO A 124 13.50 15.59 -3.52
CA PRO A 124 12.84 14.80 -2.51
C PRO A 124 13.18 13.32 -2.64
N VAL A 125 13.37 12.65 -1.51
CA VAL A 125 13.58 11.20 -1.47
C VAL A 125 12.26 10.45 -1.35
N GLY A 126 12.22 9.20 -1.81
CA GLY A 126 11.18 8.24 -1.39
C GLY A 126 11.60 7.57 -0.08
N HIS A 127 10.65 7.32 0.84
CA HIS A 127 10.93 6.61 2.08
C HIS A 127 9.91 5.50 2.32
N LEU A 128 10.33 4.25 2.15
CA LEU A 128 9.52 3.07 2.41
C LEU A 128 10.08 2.37 3.65
N THR A 129 9.35 2.40 4.76
CA THR A 129 9.66 1.62 5.96
C THR A 129 8.49 0.70 6.24
N ALA A 130 8.45 -0.43 5.52
CA ALA A 130 7.53 -1.50 5.84
C ALA A 130 8.29 -2.54 6.66
N THR A 131 7.83 -2.86 7.87
CA THR A 131 8.21 -4.10 8.54
C THR A 131 7.49 -5.25 7.85
N CYS A 132 7.81 -5.49 6.57
CA CYS A 132 7.24 -6.56 5.76
C CYS A 132 7.87 -7.89 6.21
N LEU A 133 7.07 -8.75 6.82
CA LEU A 133 7.21 -10.19 6.59
C LEU A 133 6.46 -10.48 5.28
N MET A 134 7.21 -10.70 4.21
CA MET A 134 6.69 -11.42 3.06
C MET A 134 7.15 -12.88 3.20
N ASP A 135 6.19 -13.80 3.20
CA ASP A 135 6.40 -15.15 2.67
C ASP A 135 6.33 -15.09 1.13
#